data_AF-A0A2S9FYB4-F1
#
_entry.id   AF-A0A2S9FYB4-F1
#
_cell.length_a   1.000
_cell.length_b   1.000
_cell.length_c   1.000
_cell.angle_alpha   90.00
_cell.angle_beta   90.00
_cell.angle_gamma   90.00
#
_symmetry.space_group_name_H-M   'P 1'
#
loop_
_entity.id
_entity.type
_entity.pdbx_description
1 polymer ?
#
loop_
_entity_poly.entity_id
_entity_poly.type
_entity_poly.pdbx_seq_one_letter_code
_entity_poly.pdbx_strand_id
1 'polypeptide(L)'
;VTALAEAGASVRAVSRQPHTAGFGPGVEVVTSARDGLSEASAVFLNSRALGADLADFVDAAARQGVKRLVALSAINADDDFSRQ
;
A
#
# COMPACT_ATOMS: atom_id res chain seq x y z
N VAL A 1 2.79 -4.49 8.38
CA VAL A 1 3.18 -3.16 8.89
C VAL A 1 4.08 -3.29 10.11
N THR A 2 3.63 -3.92 11.20
CA THR A 2 4.41 -4.11 12.44
C THR A 2 5.82 -4.66 12.22
N ALA A 3 5.96 -5.77 11.50
CA ALA A 3 7.28 -6.36 11.22
C ALA A 3 8.25 -5.44 10.46
N LEU A 4 7.75 -4.54 9.61
CA LEU A 4 8.60 -3.55 8.92
C LEU A 4 9.08 -2.46 9.88
N ALA A 5 8.19 -1.98 10.75
CA ALA A 5 8.53 -0.99 11.77
C ALA A 5 9.50 -1.57 12.81
N GLU A 6 9.29 -2.81 13.26
CA GLU A 6 10.19 -3.52 14.18
C GLU A 6 11.59 -3.77 13.56
N ALA A 7 11.66 -3.93 12.24
CA ALA A 7 12.92 -4.01 11.50
C ALA A 7 13.61 -2.65 11.30
N GLY A 8 13.04 -1.55 11.82
CA GLY A 8 13.60 -0.20 11.73
C GLY A 8 13.32 0.54 10.42
N ALA A 9 12.41 0.04 9.59
CA ALA A 9 12.00 0.76 8.38
C ALA A 9 11.12 1.97 8.73
N SER A 10 11.27 3.06 7.96
CA SER A 10 10.27 4.13 7.95
C SER A 10 9.03 3.65 7.19
N VAL A 11 7.88 3.60 7.87
CA VAL A 11 6.65 3.01 7.31
C VAL A 11 5.53 4.04 7.28
N ARG A 12 4.96 4.25 6.10
CA ARG A 12 3.68 4.93 5.92
C ARG A 12 2.58 3.92 5.63
N ALA A 13 1.50 3.98 6.41
CA ALA A 13 0.34 3.12 6.25
C ALA A 13 -0.91 3.95 5.92
N VAL A 14 -1.57 3.59 4.82
CA VAL A 14 -2.81 4.24 4.39
C VAL A 14 -3.96 3.72 5.23
N SER A 15 -4.76 4.62 5.82
CA SER A 15 -5.99 4.26 6.51
C SER A 15 -7.11 5.25 6.20
N ARG A 16 -8.31 4.72 5.95
CA ARG A 16 -9.54 5.52 5.86
C ARG A 16 -9.98 6.05 7.24
N GLN A 17 -9.42 5.51 8.32
CA GLN A 17 -9.73 5.86 9.70
C GLN A 17 -8.42 6.11 10.47
N PRO A 18 -7.71 7.22 10.20
CA PRO A 18 -6.35 7.42 10.72
C PRO A 18 -6.29 7.44 12.25
N HIS A 19 -7.30 8.02 12.91
CA HIS A 19 -7.36 8.15 14.37
C HIS A 19 -7.58 6.82 15.11
N THR A 20 -8.12 5.80 14.44
CA THR A 20 -8.44 4.50 15.03
C THR A 20 -7.70 3.35 14.36
N ALA A 21 -6.67 3.65 13.55
CA ALA A 21 -5.96 2.65 12.75
C ALA A 21 -5.15 1.64 13.59
N GLY A 22 -4.84 1.98 14.84
CA GLY A 22 -4.20 1.06 15.80
C GLY A 22 -2.78 0.63 15.42
N PHE A 23 -2.09 1.37 14.54
CA PHE A 23 -0.71 1.08 14.20
C PHE A 23 0.24 1.40 15.37
N GLY A 24 1.30 0.61 15.50
CA GLY A 24 2.33 0.80 16.53
C GLY A 24 3.16 2.08 16.34
N PRO A 25 4.00 2.42 17.32
CA PRO A 25 4.89 3.58 17.23
C PRO A 25 5.82 3.49 16.02
N GLY A 26 6.13 4.64 15.41
CA GLY A 26 7.00 4.72 14.22
C GLY A 26 6.32 4.45 12.88
N VAL A 27 5.01 4.14 12.88
CA VAL A 27 4.20 4.08 11.66
C VAL A 27 3.51 5.43 11.46
N GLU A 28 3.80 6.09 10.34
CA GLU A 28 3.08 7.28 9.90
C GLU A 28 1.76 6.86 9.23
N VAL A 29 0.64 7.42 9.68
CA VAL A 29 -0.66 7.12 9.10
C VAL A 29 -1.03 8.20 8.10
N VAL A 30 -1.26 7.81 6.85
CA VAL A 30 -1.64 8.71 5.76
C VAL A 30 -3.07 8.45 5.30
N THR A 31 -3.74 9.48 4.78
CA THR A 31 -5.16 9.44 4.39
C THR A 31 -5.37 9.06 2.94
N SER A 32 -4.34 9.14 2.09
CA SER A 32 -4.40 8.70 0.69
C SER A 32 -3.21 7.83 0.29
N ALA A 33 -3.41 6.99 -0.71
CA ALA A 33 -2.34 6.16 -1.26
C ALA A 33 -1.24 7.02 -1.91
N ARG A 34 -1.59 8.15 -2.53
CA ARG A 34 -0.62 9.05 -3.17
C ARG A 34 0.30 9.72 -2.15
N ASP A 35 -0.21 10.08 -0.97
CA ASP A 35 0.62 10.66 0.10
C ASP A 35 1.69 9.66 0.58
N GLY A 36 1.38 8.36 0.52
CA GLY A 36 2.31 7.30 0.89
C GLY A 36 3.51 7.13 -0.06
N LEU A 37 3.44 7.66 -1.29
CA LEU A 37 4.45 7.46 -2.34
C LEU A 37 5.70 8.33 -2.17
N SER A 38 5.57 9.51 -1.57
CA SER A 38 6.66 10.50 -1.50
C SER A 38 7.93 9.90 -0.87
N GLU A 39 9.05 9.81 -1.60
CA GLU A 39 10.31 9.17 -1.11
C GLU A 39 10.19 7.68 -0.77
N ALA A 40 9.12 6.98 -1.18
CA ALA A 40 8.98 5.56 -0.94
C ALA A 40 9.96 4.75 -1.83
N SER A 41 10.73 3.86 -1.23
CA SER A 41 11.59 2.93 -1.99
C SER A 41 10.85 1.64 -2.40
N ALA A 42 9.82 1.26 -1.64
CA ALA A 42 8.99 0.08 -1.89
C ALA A 42 7.55 0.32 -1.44
N VAL A 43 6.58 -0.34 -2.10
CA VAL A 43 5.16 -0.28 -1.76
C VAL A 43 4.59 -1.69 -1.66
N PHE A 44 3.88 -1.98 -0.57
CA PHE A 44 2.97 -3.11 -0.48
C PHE A 44 1.56 -2.62 -0.79
N LEU A 45 0.85 -3.27 -1.71
CA LEU A 45 -0.48 -2.85 -2.14
C LEU A 45 -1.46 -4.01 -2.20
N ASN A 46 -2.69 -3.75 -1.76
CA ASN A 46 -3.85 -4.57 -2.10
C ASN A 46 -4.49 -3.96 -3.35
N SER A 47 -4.40 -4.64 -4.49
CA SER A 47 -4.90 -4.14 -5.78
C SER A 47 -6.39 -3.82 -5.73
N ARG A 48 -7.19 -4.60 -5.01
CA ARG A 48 -8.64 -4.34 -4.83
C ARG A 48 -8.91 -3.03 -4.07
N ALA A 49 -8.01 -2.59 -3.21
CA ALA A 49 -8.17 -1.33 -2.49
C ALA A 49 -7.93 -0.10 -3.38
N LEU A 50 -7.23 -0.26 -4.52
CA LEU A 50 -6.97 0.79 -5.50
C LEU A 50 -7.98 0.77 -6.65
N GLY A 51 -8.55 -0.39 -6.98
CA GLY A 51 -9.61 -0.51 -7.98
C GLY A 51 -9.20 0.08 -9.34
N ALA A 52 -10.02 0.98 -9.88
CA ALA A 52 -9.78 1.63 -11.17
C ALA A 52 -8.49 2.49 -11.18
N ASP A 53 -8.04 2.97 -10.02
CA ASP A 53 -6.86 3.84 -9.90
C ASP A 53 -5.54 3.05 -9.89
N LEU A 54 -5.58 1.72 -9.97
CA LEU A 54 -4.40 0.87 -9.84
C LEU A 54 -3.32 1.20 -10.88
N ALA A 55 -3.69 1.35 -12.16
CA ALA A 55 -2.74 1.63 -13.23
C ALA A 55 -2.05 2.99 -13.01
N ASP A 56 -2.85 4.03 -12.76
CA ASP A 56 -2.35 5.38 -12.48
C ASP A 56 -1.47 5.44 -11.22
N PHE A 57 -1.78 4.62 -10.21
CA PHE A 57 -0.98 4.50 -9.00
C PHE A 57 0.38 3.85 -9.28
N VAL A 58 0.42 2.77 -10.07
CA VAL A 58 1.67 2.11 -10.47
C VAL A 58 2.56 3.06 -11.27
N ASP A 59 1.98 3.80 -12.21
CA ASP A 59 2.69 4.81 -12.99
C ASP A 59 3.25 5.93 -12.11
N ALA A 60 2.45 6.42 -11.16
CA ALA A 60 2.89 7.43 -10.21
C ALA A 60 4.04 6.91 -9.31
N ALA A 61 3.94 5.68 -8.82
CA ALA A 61 4.98 5.05 -8.02
C ALA A 61 6.30 4.94 -8.80
N ALA A 62 6.24 4.52 -10.06
CA ALA A 62 7.42 4.45 -10.93
C ALA A 62 8.06 5.83 -11.14
N ARG A 63 7.26 6.87 -11.41
CA ARG A 63 7.74 8.25 -11.59
C ARG A 63 8.37 8.84 -10.33
N GLN A 64 7.89 8.44 -9.15
CA GLN A 64 8.47 8.85 -7.86
C GLN A 64 9.67 7.99 -7.44
N GLY A 65 10.11 7.05 -8.29
CA GLY A 65 11.34 6.30 -8.06
C GLY A 65 11.19 5.05 -7.20
N VAL A 66 9.95 4.62 -6.89
CA VAL A 66 9.69 3.35 -6.20
C VAL A 66 10.35 2.21 -6.97
N LYS A 67 11.16 1.41 -6.27
CA LYS A 67 11.95 0.32 -6.90
C LYS A 67 11.29 -1.04 -6.77
N ARG A 68 10.29 -1.18 -5.90
CA ARG A 68 9.62 -2.46 -5.64
C ARG A 68 8.14 -2.27 -5.33
N LEU A 69 7.30 -2.98 -6.08
CA LEU A 69 5.87 -3.15 -5.77
C LEU A 69 5.63 -4.60 -5.35
N VAL A 70 5.02 -4.79 -4.18
CA VAL A 70 4.60 -6.09 -3.68
C VAL A 70 3.09 -6.10 -3.63
N ALA A 71 2.46 -6.82 -4.56
CA ALA A 71 1.01 -6.95 -4.61
C ALA A 71 0.56 -8.12 -3.72
N LEU A 72 -0.44 -7.87 -2.87
CA LEU A 72 -1.22 -8.94 -2.27
C LEU A 72 -2.09 -9.57 -3.36
N SER A 73 -1.75 -10.80 -3.72
CA SER A 73 -2.59 -11.64 -4.57
C SER A 73 -3.48 -12.55 -3.72
N ALA A 74 -4.43 -13.19 -4.37
CA ALA A 74 -5.25 -14.25 -3.80
C ALA A 74 -5.26 -15.44 -4.77
N ILE A 75 -5.41 -16.66 -4.26
CA ILE A 75 -5.40 -17.88 -5.08
C ILE A 75 -6.52 -17.89 -6.14
N ASN A 76 -7.62 -17.17 -5.86
CA ASN A 76 -8.75 -16.99 -6.76
C ASN A 76 -8.60 -15.77 -7.68
N ALA A 77 -7.41 -15.16 -7.80
CA ALA A 77 -7.24 -13.98 -8.65
C ALA A 77 -7.61 -14.26 -10.12
N ASP A 78 -7.45 -15.51 -10.57
CA ASP A 78 -7.79 -15.97 -11.92
C ASP A 78 -9.25 -16.47 -12.04
N ASP A 79 -9.99 -16.59 -10.92
CA ASP A 79 -11.39 -16.98 -10.97
C ASP A 79 -12.24 -15.87 -11.61
N ASP A 80 -13.40 -16.22 -12.14
CA ASP A 80 -14.40 -15.23 -12.53
C ASP A 80 -14.75 -14.34 -11.33
N PHE A 81 -14.78 -13.02 -11.50
CA PHE A 81 -15.13 -12.06 -10.44
C PHE A 81 -16.46 -12.38 -9.75
N SER A 82 -17.41 -13.00 -10.44
CA SER A 82 -18.69 -13.44 -9.88
C SER A 82 -18.57 -14.58 -8.85
N ARG A 83 -17.38 -15.21 -8.74
CA ARG A 83 -17.07 -16.33 -7.83
C ARG A 83 -16.09 -15.95 -6.72
N GLN A 84 -15.63 -14.69 -6.69
CA GLN A 84 -14.60 -14.17 -5.79
C GLN A 84 -15.12 -13.34 -4.62
#